data_AF-A0A7W1TK38-F1
#
_entry.id   AF-A0A7W1TK38-F1
#
_cell.length_a   1.000
_cell.length_b   1.000
_cell.length_c   1.000
_cell.angle_alpha   90.00
_cell.angle_beta   90.00
_cell.angle_gamma   90.00
#
_symmetry.space_group_name_H-M   'P 1'
#
loop_
_entity.id
_entity.type
_entity.pdbx_description
1 polymer ?
#
loop_
_entity_poly.entity_id
_entity_poly.type
_entity_poly.pdbx_seq_one_letter_code
_entity_poly.pdbx_strand_id
1 'polypeptide(L)' 'MNVPTSEAAIQWATAWLDGVADGSNTMSQRKLASIETRGGGLEAVKLLAEQKGVHLLLLEDDRGDALVAASTKPFEVIC' A
#
# COMPACT_ATOMS: atom_id res chain seq x y z
N MET A 1 8.21 -0.84 -18.97
CA MET A 1 9.10 -1.91 -18.48
C MET A 1 8.27 -2.72 -17.48
N ASN A 2 7.92 -3.97 -17.82
CA ASN A 2 7.25 -4.90 -16.90
C ASN A 2 8.32 -5.49 -15.99
N VAL A 3 8.35 -5.09 -14.71
CA VAL A 3 9.08 -5.85 -13.71
C VAL A 3 8.25 -7.11 -13.45
N PRO A 4 8.77 -8.33 -13.68
CA PRO A 4 8.08 -9.54 -13.28
C PRO A 4 8.04 -9.55 -11.75
N THR A 5 6.91 -9.18 -11.18
CA THR A 5 6.69 -9.19 -9.74
C THR A 5 6.77 -10.63 -9.26
N SER A 6 7.70 -10.94 -8.35
CA SER A 6 7.82 -12.30 -7.82
C SER A 6 6.54 -12.70 -7.09
N GLU A 7 6.19 -13.99 -7.13
CA GLU A 7 4.98 -14.51 -6.48
C GLU A 7 4.93 -14.15 -4.99
N ALA A 8 6.08 -14.20 -4.31
CA ALA A 8 6.23 -13.80 -2.91
C ALA A 8 5.89 -12.32 -2.69
N ALA A 9 6.25 -11.45 -3.62
CA ALA A 9 5.96 -10.03 -3.50
C ALA A 9 4.47 -9.71 -3.67
N ILE A 10 3.83 -10.38 -4.64
CA ILE A 10 2.38 -10.31 -4.83
C ILE A 10 1.66 -10.81 -3.58
N GLN A 11 2.09 -11.93 -3.00
CA GLN A 11 1.49 -12.47 -1.77
C GLN A 11 1.62 -11.52 -0.59
N TRP A 12 2.79 -10.90 -0.41
CA TRP A 12 3.00 -9.93 0.67
C TRP A 12 2.07 -8.72 0.56
N ALA A 13 2.00 -8.11 -0.63
CA ALA A 13 1.13 -6.95 -0.87
C ALA A 13 -0.35 -7.33 -0.75
N THR A 14 -0.73 -8.50 -1.26
CA THR A 14 -2.08 -9.03 -1.19
C THR A 14 -2.52 -9.24 0.26
N ALA A 15 -1.72 -9.95 1.06
CA ALA A 15 -2.04 -10.20 2.47
C ALA A 15 -2.16 -8.90 3.27
N TRP A 16 -1.31 -7.92 2.99
CA TRP A 16 -1.40 -6.61 3.63
C TRP A 16 -2.71 -5.89 3.27
N LEU A 17 -3.04 -5.78 1.98
CA LEU A 17 -4.23 -5.06 1.54
C LEU A 17 -5.54 -5.81 1.83
N ASP A 18 -5.53 -7.15 1.87
CA ASP A 18 -6.66 -7.96 2.30
C ASP A 18 -7.02 -7.66 3.75
N GLY A 19 -6.01 -7.57 4.62
CA GLY A 19 -6.21 -7.19 6.02
C GLY A 19 -6.68 -5.74 6.22
N VAL A 20 -6.68 -4.91 5.19
CA VAL A 20 -7.31 -3.57 5.22
C VAL A 20 -8.74 -3.66 4.69
N ALA A 21 -8.92 -4.33 3.55
CA ALA A 21 -10.21 -4.48 2.86
C ALA A 21 -11.24 -5.25 3.70
N ASP A 22 -10.81 -6.25 4.47
CA ASP A 22 -11.67 -7.05 5.36
C ASP A 22 -12.08 -6.30 6.65
N GLY A 23 -11.53 -5.11 6.88
CA GLY A 23 -11.78 -4.31 8.09
C GLY A 23 -11.00 -4.76 9.33
N SER A 24 -10.13 -5.78 9.21
CA SER A 24 -9.23 -6.21 10.29
C SER A 24 -8.25 -5.09 10.69
N ASN A 25 -7.92 -4.22 9.74
CA ASN A 25 -7.20 -2.97 9.96
C ASN A 25 -7.94 -1.84 9.23
N THR A 26 -8.66 -0.99 9.95
CA THR A 26 -9.35 0.19 9.37
C THR A 26 -8.39 1.17 8.67
N MET A 27 -7.12 1.17 9.06
CA MET A 27 -6.03 1.90 8.43
C MET A 27 -4.71 1.17 8.71
N SER A 28 -3.82 1.09 7.72
CA SER A 28 -2.49 0.50 7.88
C SER A 28 -1.44 1.33 7.14
N GLN A 29 -0.19 1.28 7.60
CA GLN A 29 0.91 2.03 7.00
C GLN A 29 2.13 1.13 6.77
N ARG A 30 2.87 1.41 5.69
CA ARG A 30 4.14 0.75 5.37
C ARG A 30 5.12 1.76 4.83
N LYS A 31 6.41 1.58 5.13
CA LYS A 31 7.47 2.37 4.49
C LYS A 31 7.47 2.11 2.99
N LEU A 32 7.62 3.17 2.19
CA LEU A 32 7.74 3.06 0.73
C LEU A 32 8.87 2.10 0.34
N ALA A 33 10.01 2.15 1.03
CA ALA A 33 11.12 1.23 0.81
C ALA A 33 10.73 -0.26 0.99
N SER A 34 9.82 -0.57 1.93
CA SER A 34 9.31 -1.94 2.09
C SER A 34 8.40 -2.36 0.95
N ILE A 35 7.62 -1.43 0.39
CA ILE A 35 6.77 -1.69 -0.78
C ILE A 35 7.63 -1.92 -2.02
N GLU A 36 8.66 -1.11 -2.22
CA GLU A 36 9.59 -1.27 -3.36
C GLU A 36 10.33 -2.60 -3.30
N THR A 37 10.73 -3.05 -2.10
CA THR A 37 11.53 -4.26 -1.94
C THR A 37 10.70 -5.55 -1.80
N ARG A 38 9.52 -5.47 -1.17
CA ARG A 38 8.69 -6.65 -0.83
C ARG A 38 7.32 -6.65 -1.47
N GLY A 39 6.77 -5.48 -1.78
CA GLY A 39 5.44 -5.35 -2.38
C GLY A 39 5.44 -5.41 -3.90
N GLY A 40 6.61 -5.56 -4.53
CA GLY A 40 6.70 -5.61 -5.98
C GLY A 40 6.71 -4.24 -6.65
N GLY A 41 6.96 -3.17 -5.88
CA GLY A 41 6.92 -1.79 -6.35
C GLY A 41 5.58 -1.10 -6.08
N LEU A 42 5.63 0.23 -6.02
CA LEU A 42 4.44 1.05 -5.76
C LEU A 42 3.32 0.84 -6.79
N GLU A 43 3.65 0.69 -8.07
CA GLU A 43 2.65 0.50 -9.14
C GLU A 43 1.89 -0.83 -9.01
N ALA A 44 2.56 -1.91 -8.59
CA ALA A 44 1.89 -3.19 -8.33
C ALA A 44 0.92 -3.08 -7.14
N VAL A 45 1.32 -2.37 -6.07
CA VAL A 45 0.46 -2.12 -4.91
C VAL A 45 -0.73 -1.23 -5.26
N LYS A 46 -0.56 -0.21 -6.10
CA LYS A 46 -1.66 0.63 -6.61
C LYS A 46 -2.70 -0.21 -7.33
N LEU A 47 -2.27 -1.06 -8.27
CA LEU A 47 -3.18 -1.93 -9.02
C LEU A 47 -3.97 -2.88 -8.09
N LEU A 48 -3.29 -3.48 -7.10
CA LEU A 48 -3.95 -4.35 -6.11
C LEU A 48 -4.92 -3.59 -5.21
N ALA A 49 -4.57 -2.36 -4.81
CA ALA A 49 -5.43 -1.53 -3.97
C ALA A 49 -6.70 -1.11 -4.72
N GLU A 50 -6.59 -0.71 -5.99
CA GLU A 50 -7.73 -0.40 -6.85
C GLU A 50 -8.67 -1.60 -6.98
N GLN A 51 -8.13 -2.81 -7.23
CA GLN A 51 -8.93 -4.04 -7.31
C GLN A 51 -9.68 -4.36 -6.01
N LYS A 52 -9.13 -3.96 -4.86
CA LYS A 52 -9.68 -4.23 -3.53
C LYS A 52 -10.52 -3.09 -2.95
N GLY A 53 -10.67 -1.97 -3.68
CA GLY A 53 -11.36 -0.78 -3.17
C GLY A 53 -10.65 -0.14 -1.98
N VAL A 54 -9.31 -0.24 -1.93
CA VAL A 54 -8.47 0.36 -0.89
C VAL A 54 -7.87 1.64 -1.44
N HIS A 55 -8.00 2.72 -0.69
CA HIS A 55 -7.37 4.00 -0.97
C HIS A 55 -5.95 4.00 -0.41
N LEU A 56 -5.01 4.55 -1.18
CA LEU A 56 -3.62 4.75 -0.77
C LEU A 56 -3.30 6.23 -0.66
N LEU A 57 -2.48 6.59 0.33
CA LEU A 57 -1.91 7.92 0.48
C LEU A 57 -0.40 7.80 0.67
N LEU A 58 0.37 8.52 -0.15
CA LEU A 58 1.80 8.70 0.06
C LEU A 58 2.01 9.95 0.91
N LEU A 59 2.73 9.80 2.02
CA LEU A 59 3.08 10.90 2.92
C LEU A 59 4.53 10.74 3.42
N GLU A 60 5.08 11.82 3.94
CA GLU A 60 6.36 11.83 4.65
C GLU A 60 6.08 11.99 6.15
N ASP A 61 6.79 11.24 6.99
CA ASP A 61 6.69 11.39 8.45
C ASP A 61 7.62 12.49 8.99
N ASP A 62 7.61 12.70 10.31
CA ASP A 62 8.42 13.73 10.99
C ASP A 62 9.93 13.47 10.93
N ARG A 63 10.35 12.30 10.45
CA ARG A 63 11.74 11.88 10.31
C ARG A 63 12.21 11.90 8.85
N GLY A 64 11.34 12.27 7.92
CA GLY A 64 11.64 12.24 6.48
C GLY A 64 11.46 10.85 5.86
N ASP A 65 10.87 9.88 6.56
CA ASP A 65 10.57 8.57 5.98
C ASP A 65 9.30 8.66 5.12
N ALA A 66 9.40 8.24 3.85
CA ALA A 66 8.24 8.08 2.98
C ALA A 66 7.41 6.85 3.39
N LEU A 67 6.12 7.08 3.66
CA LEU A 67 5.13 6.09 4.08
C LEU A 67 3.98 6.03 3.08
N VAL A 68 3.44 4.83 2.88
CA VAL A 68 2.18 4.61 2.18
C VAL A 68 1.15 4.14 3.20
N ALA A 69 0.15 4.97 3.44
CA ALA A 69 -1.04 4.62 4.19
C ALA A 69 -2.07 3.96 3.27
N ALA A 70 -2.81 3.01 3.82
CA ALA A 70 -3.90 2.28 3.15
C ALA A 70 -5.16 2.34 4.03
N SER A 71 -6.32 2.63 3.42
CA SER A 71 -7.61 2.66 4.11
C SER A 71 -8.75 2.27 3.19
N THR A 72 -9.84 1.73 3.74
CA THR A 72 -11.10 1.51 3.02
C THR A 72 -11.91 2.79 2.79
N LYS A 73 -11.48 3.91 3.40
CA LYS A 73 -12.07 5.23 3.20
C LYS A 73 -11.12 6.14 2.43
N PRO A 74 -11.64 7.07 1.60
CA PRO A 74 -10.83 8.10 0.97
C PRO A 74 -10.10 8.95 2.02
N PHE A 75 -8.92 9.44 1.64
CA PHE A 75 -8.18 10.42 2.42
C PHE A 75 -8.61 11.83 2.01
N GLU A 76 -8.72 12.72 3.00
CA GLU A 76 -9.04 14.13 2.79
C GLU A 76 -7.87 14.99 3.28
N VAL A 77 -7.48 15.98 2.48
CA VAL A 77 -6.52 17.02 2.86
C VAL A 77 -7.31 18.22 3.34
N ILE A 78 -7.08 18.64 4.58
CA ILE A 78 -7.87 19.68 5.25
C ILE A 78 -7.33 21.10 5.07
N CYS A 79 -6.09 21.26 4.58
CA CYS A 79 -5.45 22.55 4.33
C CYS A 79 -4.39 22.47 3.24
#